data_AF-A0A661V0P5-F1
#
_entry.id   AF-A0A661V0P5-F1
#
_cell.length_a   1.000
_cell.length_b   1.000
_cell.length_c   1.000
_cell.angle_alpha   90.00
_cell.angle_beta   90.00
_cell.angle_gamma   90.00
#
_symmetry.space_group_name_H-M   'P 1'
#
loop_
_entity.id
_entity.type
_entity.pdbx_description
1 polymer ?
#
loop_
_entity_poly.entity_id
_entity_poly.type
_entity_poly.pdbx_seq_one_letter_code
_entity_poly.pdbx_strand_id
1 'polypeptide(L)' 'MKKEILAHLKAIETEMAVCVVYACESGSRAWGFPSADSDYDVRFIY' A
#
# COMPACT_ATOMS: atom_id res chain seq x y z
N MET A 1 -2.57 -0.32 -10.45
CA MET A 1 -2.52 -0.46 -8.98
C MET A 1 -1.51 0.46 -8.30
N LYS A 2 -0.19 0.43 -8.61
CA LYS A 2 0.80 1.32 -7.94
C LYS A 2 0.38 2.80 -7.81
N LYS A 3 -0.17 3.39 -8.89
CA LYS A 3 -0.66 4.79 -8.88
C LYS A 3 -1.80 5.01 -7.87
N GLU A 4 -2.70 4.05 -7.75
CA GLU A 4 -3.85 4.07 -6.85
C GLU A 4 -3.39 3.92 -5.39
N ILE A 5 -2.48 2.96 -5.12
CA ILE A 5 -1.83 2.81 -3.81
C ILE A 5 -1.16 4.14 -3.38
N LEU A 6 -0.39 4.78 -4.27
CA LEU A 6 0.26 6.06 -3.95
C LEU A 6 -0.74 7.18 -3.71
N ALA A 7 -1.88 7.20 -4.41
CA ALA A 7 -2.94 8.17 -4.17
C ALA A 7 -3.59 7.97 -2.80
N HIS A 8 -3.85 6.72 -2.40
CA HIS A 8 -4.37 6.39 -1.08
C HIS A 8 -3.39 6.74 0.04
N LEU A 9 -2.10 6.41 -0.10
CA LEU A 9 -1.09 6.79 0.90
C LEU A 9 -1.03 8.31 1.09
N LYS A 10 -1.08 9.08 0.00
CA LYS A 10 -1.08 10.56 0.06
C LYS A 10 -2.35 11.12 0.72
N ALA A 11 -3.50 10.48 0.50
CA ALA A 11 -4.74 10.85 1.18
C ALA A 11 -4.62 10.61 2.69
N ILE A 12 -4.11 9.44 3.10
CA ILE A 12 -3.86 9.10 4.52
C ILE A 12 -2.90 10.10 5.18
N GLU A 13 -1.79 10.45 4.53
CA GLU A 13 -0.86 11.48 5.03
C GLU A 13 -1.58 12.80 5.32
N THR A 14 -2.44 13.23 4.39
CA THR A 14 -3.19 14.49 4.50
C THR A 14 -4.26 14.43 5.58
N GLU A 15 -5.07 13.37 5.61
CA GLU A 15 -6.19 13.20 6.54
C GLU A 15 -5.73 13.03 7.99
N MET A 16 -4.61 12.33 8.19
CA MET A 16 -4.08 12.02 9.51
C MET A 16 -2.97 12.98 9.97
N ALA A 17 -2.55 13.91 9.11
CA ALA A 17 -1.42 14.82 9.36
C ALA A 17 -0.12 14.09 9.76
N VAL A 18 0.19 12.99 9.06
CA VAL A 18 1.41 12.18 9.24
C VAL A 18 2.21 12.13 7.94
N CYS A 19 3.48 11.72 8.01
CA CYS A 19 4.32 11.53 6.83
C CYS A 19 4.73 10.07 6.70
N VAL A 20 4.39 9.43 5.59
CA VAL A 20 4.79 8.05 5.30
C VAL A 20 6.26 8.03 4.88
N VAL A 21 7.11 7.49 5.74
CA VAL A 21 8.56 7.39 5.52
C VAL A 21 8.91 6.21 4.61
N TYR A 22 8.14 5.13 4.70
CA TYR A 22 8.34 3.93 3.90
C TYR A 22 7.03 3.18 3.71
N ALA A 23 6.83 2.61 2.52
CA ALA A 23 5.72 1.71 2.23
C ALA A 23 6.18 0.55 1.35
N CYS A 24 5.62 -0.63 1.58
CA CYS A 24 5.83 -1.80 0.74
C CYS A 24 4.54 -2.59 0.53
N GLU A 25 4.49 -3.31 -0.58
CA GLU A 25 3.49 -4.36 -0.78
C GLU A 25 3.81 -5.55 0.13
N SER A 26 2.76 -6.18 0.63
CA SER A 26 2.79 -7.42 1.41
C SER A 26 1.74 -8.38 0.84
N GLY A 27 1.50 -9.51 1.50
CA GLY A 27 0.49 -10.47 1.04
C GLY A 27 0.89 -11.27 -0.21
N SER A 28 -0.06 -12.00 -0.79
CA SER A 28 0.20 -13.04 -1.81
C SER A 28 0.94 -12.52 -3.05
N ARG A 29 0.67 -11.27 -3.46
CA ARG A 29 1.35 -10.60 -4.57
C ARG A 29 2.82 -10.34 -4.28
N ALA A 30 3.15 -9.88 -3.07
CA ALA A 30 4.53 -9.63 -2.67
C ALA A 30 5.34 -10.93 -2.51
N TRP A 31 4.68 -12.03 -2.12
CA TRP A 31 5.33 -13.33 -1.96
C TRP A 31 5.38 -14.18 -3.24
N GLY A 32 4.79 -13.71 -4.35
CA GLY A 32 4.87 -14.38 -5.65
C GLY A 32 3.88 -15.54 -5.85
N PHE A 33 2.83 -15.62 -5.04
CA PHE A 33 1.73 -16.60 -5.20
C PHE A 33 0.34 -15.95 -5.27
N PRO A 34 0.11 -14.93 -6.11
CA PRO A 34 -1.21 -14.35 -6.24
C PRO A 34 -2.17 -15.27 -7.01
N SER A 35 -3.43 -15.27 -6.59
CA SER A 35 -4.57 -15.75 -7.37
C SER A 35 -5.21 -14.61 -8.17
N ALA A 36 -6.16 -14.93 -9.06
CA ALA A 36 -6.95 -13.93 -9.78
C ALA A 36 -7.73 -13.01 -8.81
N ASP A 37 -8.16 -13.55 -7.67
CA ASP A 37 -8.94 -12.84 -6.65
C ASP A 37 -8.05 -12.14 -5.60
N SER A 38 -6.72 -12.21 -5.72
CA SER A 38 -5.82 -11.57 -4.76
C SER A 38 -5.90 -10.05 -4.87
N ASP A 39 -6.05 -9.39 -3.73
CA ASP A 39 -6.01 -7.93 -3.58
C ASP A 39 -4.56 -7.42 -3.40
N TYR A 40 -4.40 -6.21 -2.87
CA TYR A 40 -3.11 -5.57 -2.63
C TYR A 40 -3.01 -5.14 -1.16
N ASP A 41 -2.32 -5.94 -0.35
CA ASP A 41 -1.94 -5.57 1.00
C ASP A 41 -0.77 -4.58 0.98
N VAL A 42 -0.95 -3.39 1.53
CA VAL A 42 0.14 -2.40 1.69
C VAL A 42 0.38 -2.17 3.18
N ARG A 43 1.66 -2.11 3.57
CA ARG A 43 2.11 -1.74 4.93
C ARG A 43 3.03 -0.54 4.83
N PHE A 44 2.98 0.34 5.83
CA PHE A 44 3.77 1.57 5.83
C PHE A 44 4.19 1.97 7.25
N ILE A 45 5.22 2.81 7.31
CA ILE A 45 5.74 3.46 8.53
C ILE A 45 5.49 4.96 8.38
N TYR A 46 4.96 5.60 9.43
CA TYR A 46 4.67 7.03 9.49
C TYR A 46 5.32 7.68 10.72
#